data_AF-A0AAX6DJ76-F1
#
_entry.id   AF-A0AAX6DJ76-F1
#
_cell.length_a   1.000
_cell.length_b   1.000
_cell.length_c   1.000
_cell.angle_alpha   90.00
_cell.angle_beta   90.00
_cell.angle_gamma   90.00
#
_symmetry.space_group_name_H-M   'P 1'
#
loop_
_entity.id
_entity.type
_entity.pdbx_description
1 polymer ?
#
loop_
_entity_poly.entity_id
_entity_poly.type
_entity_poly.pdbx_seq_one_letter_code
_entity_poly.pdbx_strand_id
1 'polypeptide(L)'
;MLHLGVSSSPSLLSSPMPSTRTKLHLPSVGSSFNGLRIRTAAVSMKPSPSLSPAKTIKMAKREEELKYIRAKTTEEINEEIVDLKGELFMLRLQRSARNEFKSSEFRRMRKRVARMLTVRRERELEEGINKRLSRKLDKKWKRSIVARPPPSLRKKQEEEKAAEAEKAASA
;
A
#
# COMPACT_ATOMS: atom_id res chain seq x y z
N MET A 1 -48.80 59.84 -22.56
CA MET A 1 -49.73 59.16 -21.63
C MET A 1 -49.21 57.75 -21.37
N LEU A 2 -49.25 57.33 -20.10
CA LEU A 2 -48.98 55.97 -19.53
C LEU A 2 -47.48 55.60 -19.37
N HIS A 3 -46.85 55.87 -18.21
CA HIS A 3 -46.76 55.08 -16.95
C HIS A 3 -46.03 53.72 -17.11
N LEU A 4 -44.78 53.61 -16.66
CA LEU A 4 -44.27 53.19 -15.33
C LEU A 4 -44.04 51.67 -15.23
N GLY A 5 -42.84 51.27 -14.81
CA GLY A 5 -42.54 49.87 -14.48
C GLY A 5 -41.07 49.55 -14.22
N VAL A 6 -40.42 50.27 -13.31
CA VAL A 6 -39.14 49.87 -12.69
C VAL A 6 -39.43 48.73 -11.73
N SER A 7 -38.83 47.54 -11.92
CA SER A 7 -38.84 46.49 -10.90
C SER A 7 -37.48 46.39 -10.22
N SER A 8 -37.58 46.56 -8.90
CA SER A 8 -36.56 46.67 -7.88
C SER A 8 -35.76 45.38 -7.67
N SER A 9 -34.47 45.55 -7.36
CA SER A 9 -33.65 44.56 -6.65
C SER A 9 -34.24 44.26 -5.26
N PRO A 10 -33.99 43.08 -4.69
CA PRO A 10 -33.98 42.92 -3.24
C PRO A 10 -32.57 42.58 -2.73
N SER A 11 -32.10 43.42 -1.83
CA SER A 11 -30.88 43.26 -1.05
C SER A 11 -31.18 42.62 0.32
N LEU A 12 -30.27 41.74 0.74
CA LEU A 12 -29.92 41.36 2.13
C LEU A 12 -30.93 40.55 2.97
N LEU A 13 -30.52 39.32 3.31
CA LEU A 13 -30.63 38.85 4.69
C LEU A 13 -29.43 37.96 5.04
N SER A 14 -28.47 38.54 5.75
CA SER A 14 -27.43 37.81 6.47
C SER A 14 -28.05 37.24 7.75
N SER A 15 -27.97 35.93 7.96
CA SER A 15 -28.27 35.32 9.26
C SER A 15 -27.01 34.60 9.78
N PRO A 16 -26.53 34.93 10.99
CA PRO A 16 -25.38 34.28 11.60
C PRO A 16 -25.80 32.92 12.18
N MET A 17 -25.11 31.84 11.82
CA MET A 17 -25.30 30.55 12.48
C MET A 17 -24.59 30.55 13.85
N PRO A 18 -25.28 30.18 14.94
CA PRO A 18 -24.65 30.01 16.24
C PRO A 18 -23.85 28.70 16.29
N SER A 19 -22.57 28.81 16.64
CA SER A 19 -21.71 27.72 17.05
C SER A 19 -22.19 27.15 18.39
N THR A 20 -22.86 25.99 18.36
CA THR A 20 -23.06 25.17 19.56
C THR A 20 -22.23 23.89 19.46
N ARG A 21 -21.23 23.81 20.32
CA ARG A 21 -20.38 22.65 20.59
C ARG A 21 -21.25 21.54 21.18
N THR A 22 -21.71 20.60 20.36
CA THR A 22 -22.42 19.41 20.84
C THR A 22 -21.44 18.47 21.55
N LYS A 23 -21.47 18.49 22.89
CA LYS A 23 -20.99 17.36 23.70
C LYS A 23 -21.89 16.17 23.36
N LEU A 24 -21.35 15.17 22.65
CA LEU A 24 -22.03 13.89 22.46
C LEU A 24 -22.08 13.17 23.81
N HIS A 25 -23.17 13.38 24.56
CA HIS A 25 -23.60 12.47 25.62
C HIS A 25 -24.05 11.19 24.93
N LEU A 26 -23.27 10.12 25.07
CA LEU A 26 -23.62 8.80 24.58
C LEU A 26 -24.86 8.32 25.36
N PRO A 27 -26.03 8.09 24.73
CA PRO A 27 -27.17 7.56 25.44
C PRO A 27 -26.86 6.12 25.87
N SER A 28 -26.98 5.87 27.18
CA SER A 28 -27.07 4.53 27.76
C SER A 28 -28.11 3.73 26.97
N VAL A 29 -27.64 2.76 26.18
CA VAL A 29 -28.51 1.81 25.50
C VAL A 29 -29.13 0.91 26.57
N GLY A 30 -30.31 1.31 27.04
CA GLY A 30 -31.20 0.48 27.86
C GLY A 30 -31.70 -0.69 27.03
N SER A 31 -30.95 -1.78 27.03
CA SER A 31 -31.40 -3.07 26.51
C SER A 31 -32.22 -3.77 27.60
N SER A 32 -33.48 -4.05 27.30
CA SER A 32 -34.40 -4.88 28.12
C SER A 32 -34.16 -6.39 27.90
N PHE A 33 -32.95 -6.79 27.49
CA PHE A 33 -32.66 -8.20 27.27
C PHE A 33 -32.19 -8.86 28.58
N ASN A 34 -33.12 -9.56 29.25
CA ASN A 34 -32.83 -10.44 30.39
C ASN A 34 -32.24 -11.80 29.94
N GLY A 35 -31.28 -11.78 29.01
CA GLY A 35 -30.52 -12.96 28.60
C GLY A 35 -29.22 -13.09 29.38
N LEU A 36 -28.84 -14.32 29.74
CA LEU A 36 -27.67 -14.69 30.55
C LEU A 36 -26.49 -13.71 30.41
N ARG A 37 -26.27 -12.91 31.46
CA ARG A 37 -25.09 -12.07 31.60
C ARG A 37 -23.90 -12.96 31.93
N ILE A 38 -23.22 -13.48 30.92
CA ILE A 38 -21.92 -14.12 31.11
C ILE A 38 -20.99 -13.03 31.66
N ARG A 39 -20.79 -13.05 32.97
CA ARG A 39 -19.78 -12.24 33.65
C ARG A 39 -18.43 -12.73 33.13
N THR A 40 -17.89 -12.06 32.11
CA THR A 40 -16.46 -12.20 31.80
C THR A 40 -15.73 -11.61 33.00
N ALA A 41 -15.30 -12.49 33.90
CA ALA A 41 -14.35 -12.12 34.95
C ALA A 41 -13.21 -11.36 34.26
N ALA A 42 -12.94 -10.15 34.73
CA ALA A 42 -11.80 -9.36 34.27
C ALA A 42 -10.53 -10.15 34.61
N VAL A 43 -10.04 -10.94 33.65
CA VAL A 43 -8.73 -11.56 33.76
C VAL A 43 -7.74 -10.40 33.66
N SER A 44 -7.10 -10.09 34.78
CA SER A 44 -5.95 -9.20 34.84
C SER A 44 -4.85 -9.76 33.94
N MET A 45 -4.83 -9.30 32.70
CA MET A 45 -3.76 -9.55 31.75
C MET A 45 -2.53 -8.79 32.24
N LYS A 46 -1.72 -9.42 33.10
CA LYS A 46 -0.35 -8.96 33.34
C LYS A 46 0.37 -8.97 31.98
N PRO A 47 0.99 -7.87 31.51
CA PRO A 47 1.80 -7.91 30.30
C PRO A 47 3.02 -8.80 30.56
N SER A 48 3.06 -9.97 29.93
CA SER A 48 4.25 -10.81 29.95
C SER A 48 5.29 -10.20 28.99
N PRO A 49 6.52 -9.88 29.44
CA PRO A 49 7.60 -9.48 28.54
C PRO A 49 8.23 -10.74 27.97
N SER A 50 7.49 -11.50 27.15
CA SER A 50 8.11 -12.56 26.34
C SER A 50 8.42 -12.01 24.95
N LEU A 51 9.59 -11.37 24.82
CA LEU A 51 10.20 -11.16 23.51
C LEU A 51 10.59 -12.54 22.97
N SER A 52 9.69 -13.17 22.22
CA SER A 52 10.02 -14.42 21.53
C SER A 52 11.17 -14.16 20.52
N PRO A 53 12.19 -15.02 20.44
CA PRO A 53 13.36 -14.84 19.56
C PRO A 53 12.99 -14.62 18.09
N ALA A 54 11.87 -15.18 17.65
CA ALA A 54 11.36 -15.02 16.29
C ALA A 54 10.95 -13.57 15.96
N LYS A 55 10.58 -12.75 16.95
CA LYS A 55 10.20 -11.35 16.74
C LYS A 55 11.44 -10.48 16.53
N THR A 56 12.50 -10.68 17.31
CA THR A 56 13.80 -9.99 17.18
C THR A 56 14.48 -10.31 15.84
N ILE A 57 14.51 -11.58 15.41
CA ILE A 57 15.09 -11.95 14.10
C ILE A 57 14.34 -11.31 12.92
N LYS A 58 13.01 -11.21 13.00
CA LYS A 58 12.21 -10.54 11.96
C LYS A 58 12.45 -9.03 11.90
N MET A 59 12.81 -8.40 13.02
CA MET A 59 13.17 -6.99 13.07
C MET A 59 14.52 -6.75 12.40
N ALA A 60 15.53 -7.57 12.69
CA ALA A 60 16.85 -7.48 12.06
C ALA A 60 16.77 -7.54 10.52
N LYS A 61 16.11 -8.56 9.97
CA LYS A 61 15.92 -8.69 8.51
C LYS A 61 15.16 -7.51 7.90
N ARG A 62 14.20 -6.95 8.64
CA ARG A 62 13.44 -5.78 8.18
C ARG A 62 14.32 -4.54 8.11
N GLU A 63 15.16 -4.33 9.11
CA GLU A 63 16.08 -3.20 9.20
C GLU A 63 17.15 -3.27 8.12
N GLU A 64 17.72 -4.45 7.89
CA GLU A 64 18.65 -4.71 6.77
C GLU A 64 18.01 -4.40 5.42
N GLU A 65 16.78 -4.89 5.18
CA GLU A 65 16.04 -4.58 3.95
C GLU A 65 15.81 -3.06 3.78
N LEU A 66 15.52 -2.35 4.87
CA LEU A 66 15.32 -0.89 4.82
C LEU A 66 16.63 -0.13 4.54
N LYS A 67 17.74 -0.56 5.14
CA LYS A 67 19.08 0.00 4.86
C LYS A 67 19.41 -0.20 3.37
N TYR A 68 19.18 -1.40 2.84
CA TYR A 68 19.40 -1.70 1.43
C TYR A 68 18.54 -0.83 0.49
N ILE A 69 17.25 -0.68 0.78
CA ILE A 69 16.36 0.16 -0.05
C ILE A 69 16.81 1.63 -0.02
N ARG A 70 17.25 2.14 1.13
CA ARG A 70 17.73 3.53 1.26
C ARG A 70 19.03 3.79 0.51
N ALA A 71 19.89 2.79 0.37
CA ALA A 71 21.14 2.88 -0.39
C ALA A 71 20.93 2.97 -1.91
N LYS A 72 19.80 2.46 -2.42
CA LYS A 72 19.49 2.44 -3.86
C LYS A 72 19.11 3.78 -4.44
N THR A 73 19.34 3.98 -5.73
CA THR A 73 18.85 5.14 -6.47
C THR A 73 17.32 5.07 -6.67
N THR A 74 16.68 6.21 -7.00
CA THR A 74 15.23 6.26 -7.24
C THR A 74 14.80 5.46 -8.47
N GLU A 75 15.67 5.38 -9.47
CA GLU A 75 15.48 4.63 -10.71
C GLU A 75 15.51 3.12 -10.43
N GLU A 76 16.54 2.63 -9.74
CA GLU A 76 16.63 1.24 -9.30
C GLU A 76 15.42 0.82 -8.44
N ILE A 77 14.93 1.71 -7.57
CA ILE A 77 13.72 1.45 -6.79
C ILE A 77 12.51 1.25 -7.70
N ASN A 78 12.37 2.06 -8.75
CA ASN A 78 11.25 1.95 -9.68
C ASN A 78 11.32 0.65 -10.50
N GLU A 79 12.51 0.28 -10.97
CA GLU A 79 12.74 -0.97 -11.70
C GLU A 79 12.43 -2.19 -10.84
N GLU A 80 12.97 -2.24 -9.62
CA GLU A 80 12.74 -3.38 -8.74
C GLU A 80 11.27 -3.46 -8.26
N ILE A 81 10.54 -2.34 -8.17
CA ILE A 81 9.07 -2.37 -7.97
C ILE A 81 8.38 -3.08 -9.14
N VAL A 82 8.78 -2.83 -10.39
CA VAL A 82 8.18 -3.46 -11.57
C VAL A 82 8.50 -4.95 -11.59
N ASP A 83 9.75 -5.32 -11.32
CA ASP A 83 10.19 -6.71 -11.29
C ASP A 83 9.47 -7.52 -10.20
N LEU A 84 9.41 -6.99 -8.96
CA LEU A 84 8.69 -7.66 -7.86
C LEU A 84 7.20 -7.83 -8.14
N LYS A 85 6.57 -6.90 -8.89
CA LYS A 85 5.18 -7.03 -9.32
C LYS A 85 5.02 -8.11 -10.39
N GLY A 86 5.98 -8.23 -11.30
CA GLY A 86 6.04 -9.29 -12.31
C GLY A 86 6.20 -10.67 -11.66
N GLU A 87 7.10 -10.81 -10.70
CA GLU A 87 7.25 -12.06 -9.93
C GLU A 87 5.98 -12.40 -9.15
N LEU A 88 5.30 -11.39 -8.57
CA LEU A 88 4.04 -11.60 -7.85
C LEU A 88 2.93 -12.08 -8.79
N PHE A 89 2.98 -11.69 -10.07
CA PHE A 89 2.08 -12.22 -11.08
C PHE A 89 2.39 -13.69 -11.38
N MET A 90 3.65 -14.07 -11.52
CA MET A 90 4.04 -15.48 -11.71
C MET A 90 3.66 -16.37 -10.54
N LEU A 91 3.84 -15.91 -9.30
CA LEU A 91 3.36 -16.64 -8.12
C LEU A 91 1.84 -16.83 -8.14
N ARG A 92 1.08 -15.86 -8.64
CA ARG A 92 -0.39 -16.01 -8.79
C ARG A 92 -0.73 -17.07 -9.83
N LEU A 93 -0.02 -17.12 -10.95
CA LEU A 93 -0.19 -18.14 -11.99
C LEU A 93 0.18 -19.53 -11.50
N GLN A 94 1.30 -19.68 -10.78
CA GLN A 94 1.70 -20.95 -10.15
C GLN A 94 0.63 -21.44 -9.17
N ARG A 95 0.09 -20.53 -8.36
CA ARG A 95 -0.99 -20.85 -7.41
C ARG A 95 -2.26 -21.32 -8.12
N SER A 96 -2.65 -20.69 -9.24
CA SER A 96 -3.82 -21.15 -10.01
C SER A 96 -3.57 -22.48 -10.70
N ALA A 97 -2.34 -22.73 -11.16
CA ALA A 97 -1.93 -24.01 -11.75
C ALA A 97 -1.83 -25.14 -10.72
N ARG A 98 -2.02 -24.85 -9.42
CA ARG A 98 -1.84 -25.79 -8.30
C ARG A 98 -0.43 -26.38 -8.21
N ASN A 99 0.57 -25.66 -8.72
CA ASN A 99 1.96 -26.01 -8.52
C ASN A 99 2.37 -25.77 -7.06
N GLU A 100 3.46 -26.39 -6.63
CA GLU A 100 4.02 -26.15 -5.30
C GLU A 100 4.66 -24.75 -5.23
N PHE A 101 4.24 -23.94 -4.25
CA PHE A 101 4.80 -22.61 -4.01
C PHE A 101 4.82 -22.29 -2.51
N LYS A 102 5.70 -21.37 -2.11
CA LYS A 102 5.79 -20.87 -0.73
C LYS A 102 4.80 -19.73 -0.50
N SER A 103 3.79 -19.94 0.34
CA SER A 103 2.76 -18.94 0.65
C SER A 103 3.31 -17.68 1.35
N SER A 104 4.44 -17.79 2.04
CA SER A 104 5.15 -16.67 2.67
C SER A 104 5.61 -15.61 1.66
N GLU A 105 5.95 -16.01 0.43
CA GLU A 105 6.50 -15.10 -0.58
C GLU A 105 5.48 -14.05 -1.02
N PHE A 106 4.20 -14.41 -1.12
CA PHE A 106 3.11 -13.44 -1.38
C PHE A 106 3.10 -12.29 -0.38
N ARG A 107 3.32 -12.59 0.91
CA ARG A 107 3.33 -11.58 1.97
C ARG A 107 4.64 -10.82 1.98
N ARG A 108 5.77 -11.51 1.79
CA ARG A 108 7.11 -10.92 1.76
C ARG A 108 7.24 -9.90 0.61
N MET A 109 6.91 -10.31 -0.61
CA MET A 109 7.02 -9.46 -1.81
C MET A 109 6.09 -8.24 -1.74
N ARG A 110 4.81 -8.41 -1.34
CA ARG A 110 3.90 -7.27 -1.14
C ARG A 110 4.42 -6.28 -0.10
N LYS A 111 4.97 -6.77 1.01
CA LYS A 111 5.58 -5.91 2.02
C LYS A 111 6.85 -5.21 1.52
N ARG A 112 7.65 -5.88 0.70
CA ARG A 112 8.86 -5.29 0.09
C ARG A 112 8.52 -4.15 -0.85
N VAL A 113 7.55 -4.35 -1.75
CA VAL A 113 7.02 -3.29 -2.63
C VAL A 113 6.48 -2.11 -1.82
N ALA A 114 5.75 -2.37 -0.72
CA ALA A 114 5.24 -1.30 0.13
C ALA A 114 6.37 -0.46 0.75
N ARG A 115 7.45 -1.08 1.23
CA ARG A 115 8.62 -0.36 1.80
C ARG A 115 9.37 0.46 0.75
N MET A 116 9.48 -0.05 -0.46
CA MET A 116 10.09 0.67 -1.58
C MET A 116 9.30 1.92 -1.94
N LEU A 117 7.97 1.81 -1.99
CA LEU A 117 7.07 2.95 -2.22
C LEU A 117 7.11 3.98 -1.08
N THR A 118 7.30 3.55 0.18
CA THR A 118 7.45 4.50 1.29
C THR A 118 8.75 5.27 1.18
N VAL A 119 9.89 4.61 0.92
CA VAL A 119 11.18 5.32 0.76
C VAL A 119 11.15 6.27 -0.43
N ARG A 120 10.55 5.85 -1.55
CA ARG A 120 10.34 6.76 -2.69
C ARG A 120 9.52 7.99 -2.29
N ARG A 121 8.45 7.81 -1.49
CA ARG A 121 7.62 8.93 -1.04
C ARG A 121 8.32 9.82 -0.01
N GLU A 122 9.17 9.26 0.85
CA GLU A 122 10.01 10.01 1.78
C GLU A 122 10.93 10.97 1.00
N ARG A 123 11.59 10.50 -0.07
CA ARG A 123 12.41 11.34 -0.94
C ARG A 123 11.63 12.47 -1.61
N GLU A 124 10.43 12.17 -2.14
CA GLU A 124 9.55 13.21 -2.71
C GLU A 124 9.13 14.27 -1.67
N LEU A 125 9.07 13.91 -0.38
CA LEU A 125 8.76 14.85 0.70
C LEU A 125 9.97 15.72 1.04
N GLU A 126 11.18 15.16 1.03
CA GLU A 126 12.44 15.90 1.20
C GLU A 126 12.64 16.94 0.09
N GLU A 127 12.25 16.61 -1.14
CA GLU A 127 12.23 17.54 -2.29
C GLU A 127 11.12 18.61 -2.19
N GLY A 128 10.23 18.53 -1.20
CA GLY A 128 9.13 19.49 -1.01
C GLY A 128 7.94 19.28 -1.96
N ILE A 129 7.79 18.09 -2.58
CA ILE A 129 6.71 17.85 -3.54
C ILE A 129 5.36 17.68 -2.83
N ASN A 130 4.46 18.61 -3.13
CA ASN A 130 3.07 18.60 -2.71
C ASN A 130 2.32 17.31 -3.14
N LYS A 131 1.36 16.87 -2.32
CA LYS A 131 0.56 15.65 -2.55
C LYS A 131 -0.15 15.62 -3.92
N ARG A 132 -0.58 16.78 -4.42
CA ARG A 132 -1.23 16.90 -5.75
C ARG A 132 -0.24 16.66 -6.89
N LEU A 133 0.97 17.20 -6.79
CA LEU A 133 2.01 17.03 -7.80
C LEU A 133 2.52 15.59 -7.82
N SER A 134 2.78 15.01 -6.65
CA SER A 134 3.15 13.59 -6.50
C SER A 134 2.14 12.65 -7.20
N ARG A 135 0.83 12.87 -7.02
CA ARG A 135 -0.21 12.09 -7.72
C ARG A 135 -0.17 12.24 -9.25
N LYS A 136 0.15 13.44 -9.76
CA LYS A 136 0.28 13.67 -11.21
C LYS A 136 1.49 12.93 -11.77
N LEU A 137 2.63 13.00 -11.07
CA LEU A 137 3.86 12.29 -11.42
C LEU A 137 3.67 10.77 -11.36
N ASP A 138 3.04 10.24 -10.30
CA ASP A 138 2.75 8.81 -10.15
C ASP A 138 1.82 8.30 -11.27
N LYS A 139 0.79 9.07 -11.64
CA LYS A 139 -0.07 8.74 -12.79
C LYS A 139 0.72 8.73 -14.11
N LYS A 140 1.57 9.73 -14.35
CA LYS A 140 2.41 9.81 -15.54
C LYS A 140 3.36 8.61 -15.62
N TRP A 141 4.01 8.29 -14.50
CA TRP A 141 4.90 7.13 -14.39
C TRP A 141 4.16 5.82 -14.66
N LYS A 142 3.00 5.58 -14.03
CA LYS A 142 2.20 4.36 -14.25
C LYS A 142 1.77 4.17 -15.70
N ARG A 143 1.50 5.27 -16.43
CA ARG A 143 1.19 5.22 -17.87
C ARG A 143 2.41 4.88 -18.72
N SER A 144 3.61 5.30 -18.31
CA SER A 144 4.85 4.98 -19.03
C SER A 144 5.40 3.57 -18.79
N ILE A 145 4.84 2.81 -17.83
CA ILE A 145 5.32 1.46 -17.54
C ILE A 145 4.94 0.53 -18.69
N VAL A 146 5.96 0.02 -19.39
CA VAL A 146 5.83 -1.05 -20.37
C VAL A 146 5.87 -2.40 -19.66
N ALA A 147 4.93 -3.29 -19.97
CA ALA A 147 4.92 -4.65 -19.43
C ALA A 147 6.12 -5.43 -19.98
N ARG A 148 6.94 -5.98 -19.07
CA ARG A 148 8.10 -6.81 -19.41
C ARG A 148 8.04 -8.12 -18.64
N PRO A 149 8.57 -9.24 -19.18
CA PRO A 149 8.63 -10.49 -18.43
C PRO A 149 9.50 -10.32 -17.18
N PRO A 150 9.15 -10.93 -16.04
CA PRO A 150 9.94 -10.82 -14.81
C PRO A 150 11.35 -11.43 -14.99
N PRO A 151 12.35 -10.92 -14.25
CA PRO A 151 13.76 -11.30 -14.44
C PRO A 151 14.00 -12.80 -14.20
N SER A 152 13.26 -13.42 -13.28
CA SER A 152 13.33 -14.86 -13.04
C SER A 152 12.94 -15.72 -14.25
N LEU A 153 12.04 -15.23 -15.11
CA LEU A 153 11.72 -15.91 -16.37
C LEU A 153 12.75 -15.61 -17.46
N ARG A 154 13.23 -14.36 -17.54
CA ARG A 154 14.26 -14.00 -18.52
C ARG A 154 15.51 -14.86 -18.36
N LYS A 155 15.98 -15.01 -17.12
CA LYS A 155 17.14 -15.86 -16.80
C LYS A 155 16.95 -17.30 -17.26
N LYS A 156 15.79 -17.91 -16.98
CA LYS A 156 15.49 -19.28 -17.43
C LYS A 156 15.49 -19.40 -18.95
N GLN A 157 14.88 -18.43 -19.65
CA GLN A 157 14.85 -18.40 -21.11
C GLN A 157 16.23 -18.20 -21.72
N GLU A 158 17.08 -17.39 -21.10
CA GLU A 158 18.47 -17.18 -21.52
C GLU A 158 19.32 -18.44 -21.35
N GLU A 159 19.17 -19.14 -20.21
CA GLU A 159 19.82 -20.43 -19.94
C GLU A 159 19.38 -21.53 -20.93
N GLU A 160 18.08 -21.63 -21.20
CA GLU A 160 17.51 -22.58 -22.16
C GLU A 160 18.04 -22.32 -23.59
N LYS A 161 18.06 -21.05 -24.01
CA LYS A 161 18.59 -20.67 -25.33
C LYS A 161 20.09 -20.92 -25.45
N ALA A 162 20.86 -20.68 -24.38
CA ALA A 162 22.28 -20.99 -24.37
C ALA A 162 22.52 -22.51 -24.51
N ALA A 163 21.75 -23.33 -23.79
CA ALA A 163 21.84 -24.78 -23.89
C ALA A 163 21.41 -25.30 -25.28
N GLU A 164 20.41 -24.69 -25.92
CA GLU A 164 20.02 -25.01 -27.30
C GLU A 164 21.11 -24.61 -28.31
N ALA A 165 21.75 -23.44 -28.13
CA ALA A 165 22.85 -23.01 -28.98
C ALA A 165 24.08 -23.93 -28.87
N GLU A 166 24.43 -24.37 -27.66
CA GLU A 166 25.51 -25.35 -27.45
C GLU A 166 25.18 -26.72 -28.06
N LYS A 167 23.93 -27.18 -27.95
CA LYS A 167 23.46 -28.41 -28.62
C LYS A 167 23.44 -28.29 -30.14
N ALA A 168 23.13 -27.11 -30.68
CA ALA A 168 23.15 -26.85 -32.12
C ALA A 168 24.57 -26.67 -32.68
N ALA A 169 25.53 -26.22 -31.85
CA ALA A 169 26.93 -26.11 -32.25
C ALA A 169 27.71 -27.44 -32.12
N SER A 170 27.16 -28.42 -31.40
CA SER A 170 27.74 -29.76 -31.23
C SER A 170 27.08 -30.84 -32.10
N ALA A 171 26.08 -30.46 -32.90
CA ALA A 171 25.42 -31.28 -33.92
C ALA A 171 25.89 -30.87 -35.32
#